data_AF-A0A821RWX7-F1
#
_entry.id   AF-A0A821RWX7-F1
#
_cell.length_a   1.000
_cell.length_b   1.000
_cell.length_c   1.000
_cell.angle_alpha   90.00
_cell.angle_beta   90.00
_cell.angle_gamma   90.00
#
_symmetry.space_group_name_H-M   'P 1'
#
loop_
_entity.id
_entity.type
_entity.pdbx_description
1 polymer ?
#
loop_
_entity_poly.entity_id
_entity_poly.type
_entity_poly.pdbx_seq_one_letter_code
_entity_poly.pdbx_strand_id
1 'polypeptide(L)'
;NDTRESILRGGFYTTLVRPGLRLISLNTNYYASDNYWLYANSTDPLNQLEWLIQWLQYAEDNGEKVHIIAHHPPRTCFAAFGWN
;
A
#
# COMPACT_ATOMS: atom_id res chain seq x y z
N ASN A 1 -11.55 8.61 -6.38
CA ASN A 1 -10.28 8.11 -6.91
C ASN A 1 -10.57 6.78 -7.58
N ASP A 2 -10.45 6.69 -8.91
CA ASP A 2 -10.82 5.48 -9.64
C ASP A 2 -9.76 4.38 -9.44
N THR A 3 -10.19 3.13 -9.22
CA THR A 3 -9.30 1.99 -8.95
C THR A 3 -8.30 1.81 -10.11
N ARG A 4 -8.75 2.01 -11.36
CA ARG A 4 -7.90 1.89 -12.55
C ARG A 4 -6.72 2.86 -12.54
N GLU A 5 -6.96 4.12 -12.15
CA GLU A 5 -5.92 5.15 -12.10
C GLU A 5 -4.80 4.80 -11.12
N SER A 6 -5.15 4.29 -9.94
CA SER A 6 -4.15 3.85 -8.95
C SER A 6 -3.32 2.66 -9.43
N ILE A 7 -3.94 1.73 -10.15
CA ILE A 7 -3.26 0.59 -10.77
C ILE A 7 -2.26 1.08 -11.82
N LEU A 8 -2.68 1.97 -12.73
CA LEU A 8 -1.84 2.48 -13.79
C LEU A 8 -0.68 3.34 -13.26
N ARG A 9 -0.92 4.12 -12.19
CA ARG A 9 0.09 4.99 -11.60
C ARG A 9 1.18 4.22 -10.85
N GLY A 10 0.81 3.20 -10.07
CA GLY A 10 1.74 2.60 -9.11
C GLY A 10 1.51 1.14 -8.77
N GLY A 11 0.56 0.45 -9.40
CA GLY A 11 0.29 -0.96 -9.16
C GLY A 11 -0.29 -1.29 -7.77
N PHE A 12 -0.72 -0.28 -7.02
CA PHE A 12 -1.46 -0.43 -5.75
C PHE A 12 -2.87 0.13 -5.92
N TYR A 13 -3.84 -0.40 -5.19
CA TYR A 13 -5.23 0.02 -5.30
C TYR A 13 -6.07 -0.36 -4.09
N THR A 14 -7.25 0.23 -3.99
CA THR A 14 -8.28 -0.19 -3.05
C THR A 14 -9.61 -0.40 -3.77
N THR A 15 -10.45 -1.27 -3.22
CA THR A 15 -11.84 -1.44 -3.64
C THR A 15 -12.71 -1.90 -2.47
N LEU A 16 -14.00 -1.57 -2.52
CA LEU A 16 -14.97 -2.08 -1.57
C LEU A 16 -15.41 -3.49 -2.02
N VAL A 17 -15.14 -4.50 -1.21
CA VAL A 17 -15.49 -5.90 -1.53
C VAL A 17 -16.97 -6.15 -1.29
N ARG A 18 -17.47 -5.62 -0.17
CA ARG A 18 -18.88 -5.62 0.25
C ARG A 18 -19.06 -4.51 1.29
N PRO A 19 -20.30 -4.09 1.61
CA PRO A 19 -20.53 -3.10 2.67
C PRO A 19 -19.78 -3.47 3.96
N GLY A 20 -18.99 -2.52 4.49
CA GLY A 20 -18.19 -2.70 5.69
C GLY A 20 -16.88 -3.50 5.51
N LEU A 21 -16.49 -3.89 4.29
CA LEU A 21 -15.21 -4.57 4.02
C LEU A 21 -14.49 -3.99 2.80
N ARG A 22 -13.33 -3.39 3.02
CA ARG A 22 -12.42 -2.85 2.01
C ARG A 22 -11.21 -3.74 1.81
N LEU A 23 -10.81 -3.90 0.55
CA LEU A 23 -9.53 -4.49 0.17
C LEU A 23 -8.54 -3.38 -0.13
N ILE A 24 -7.32 -3.50 0.36
CA ILE A 24 -6.18 -2.65 -0.01
C ILE A 24 -5.08 -3.59 -0.53
N SER A 25 -4.68 -3.40 -1.78
CA SER A 25 -3.57 -4.12 -2.41
C SER A 25 -2.36 -3.21 -2.50
N LEU A 26 -1.28 -3.58 -1.84
CA LEU A 26 -0.03 -2.84 -1.82
C LEU A 26 0.92 -3.33 -2.93
N ASN A 27 1.66 -2.41 -3.55
CA ASN A 27 2.74 -2.78 -4.45
C ASN A 27 4.04 -2.92 -3.66
N THR A 28 4.36 -4.17 -3.32
CA THR A 28 5.48 -4.48 -2.45
C THR A 28 6.87 -4.36 -3.06
N ASN A 29 6.95 -4.07 -4.36
CA ASN A 29 8.23 -3.84 -5.01
C ASN A 29 8.90 -2.54 -4.52
N TYR A 30 8.12 -1.59 -3.98
CA TYR A 30 8.65 -0.32 -3.46
C TYR A 30 9.44 -0.44 -2.15
N TYR A 31 9.52 -1.64 -1.60
CA TYR A 31 10.28 -1.95 -0.39
C TYR A 31 11.08 -3.25 -0.49
N ALA A 32 11.14 -3.84 -1.69
CA ALA A 32 11.91 -5.04 -1.98
C ALA A 32 13.39 -4.70 -2.14
N SER A 33 14.27 -5.50 -1.51
CA SER A 33 15.72 -5.25 -1.48
C SER A 33 16.42 -5.51 -2.83
N ASP A 34 15.78 -6.28 -3.71
CA ASP A 34 16.20 -6.56 -5.08
C ASP A 34 15.68 -5.53 -6.09
N ASN A 35 14.90 -4.53 -5.66
CA ASN A 35 14.51 -3.41 -6.50
C ASN A 35 15.61 -2.34 -6.54
N TYR A 36 16.52 -2.47 -7.51
CA TYR A 36 17.66 -1.57 -7.69
C TYR A 36 17.30 -0.09 -7.93
N TRP A 37 16.06 0.21 -8.36
CA TRP A 37 15.59 1.59 -8.53
C TRP A 37 15.54 2.37 -7.21
N LEU A 38 15.39 1.67 -6.09
CA LEU A 38 15.31 2.28 -4.75
C LEU A 38 16.66 2.83 -4.26
N TYR A 39 17.78 2.49 -4.89
CA TYR A 39 19.08 3.08 -4.55
C TYR A 39 19.16 4.57 -4.88
N ALA A 40 18.36 5.05 -5.85
CA ALA A 40 18.30 6.46 -6.18
C ALA A 40 17.52 7.25 -5.11
N ASN A 41 16.36 6.73 -4.70
CA ASN A 41 15.56 7.25 -3.60
C ASN A 41 14.60 6.17 -3.10
N SER A 42 14.74 5.80 -1.83
CA SER A 42 13.89 4.82 -1.16
C SER A 42 12.82 5.45 -0.27
N THR A 43 12.68 6.78 -0.25
CA THR A 43 11.70 7.48 0.58
C THR A 43 10.31 7.33 -0.04
N ASP A 44 9.45 6.55 0.62
CA ASP A 44 8.05 6.25 0.27
C ASP A 44 7.72 6.40 -1.24
N PRO A 45 8.16 5.46 -2.09
CA PRO A 45 7.97 5.58 -3.54
C PRO A 45 6.49 5.74 -3.91
N LEU A 46 6.20 6.82 -4.64
CA LEU A 46 4.84 7.25 -5.02
C LEU A 46 3.89 7.53 -3.85
N ASN A 47 4.44 7.81 -2.66
CA ASN A 47 3.68 8.08 -1.44
C ASN A 47 2.72 6.94 -1.07
N GLN A 48 3.12 5.68 -1.29
CA GLN A 48 2.23 4.53 -1.06
C GLN A 48 1.89 4.37 0.43
N LEU A 49 2.81 4.64 1.35
CA LEU A 49 2.52 4.58 2.79
C LEU A 49 1.61 5.74 3.22
N GLU A 50 1.86 6.96 2.75
CA GLU A 50 0.95 8.08 2.99
C GLU A 50 -0.46 7.77 2.47
N TRP A 51 -0.55 7.25 1.25
CA TRP A 51 -1.80 6.79 0.63
C TRP A 51 -2.47 5.69 1.45
N LEU A 52 -1.71 4.73 1.99
CA LEU A 52 -2.24 3.67 2.86
C LEU A 52 -2.84 4.26 4.14
N ILE A 53 -2.14 5.18 4.80
CA ILE A 53 -2.62 5.86 6.02
C ILE A 53 -3.94 6.57 5.75
N GLN A 54 -4.04 7.30 4.64
CA GLN A 54 -5.27 8.01 4.25
C GLN A 54 -6.46 7.04 4.07
N TRP A 55 -6.23 5.86 3.47
CA TRP A 55 -7.29 4.87 3.30
C TRP A 55 -7.65 4.11 4.56
N LEU A 56 -6.69 3.87 5.45
CA LEU A 56 -6.97 3.30 6.77
C LEU A 56 -7.81 4.27 7.61
N GLN A 57 -7.48 5.56 7.61
CA GLN A 57 -8.30 6.57 8.30
C GLN A 57 -9.70 6.65 7.69
N TYR A 58 -9.80 6.69 6.36
CA TYR A 58 -11.10 6.67 5.68
C TYR A 58 -11.93 5.45 6.08
N ALA A 59 -11.33 4.26 6.14
CA ALA A 59 -12.02 3.03 6.56
C ALA A 59 -12.46 3.10 8.02
N GLU A 60 -11.63 3.64 8.91
CA GLU A 60 -11.96 3.84 10.33
C GLU A 60 -13.17 4.77 10.49
N ASP A 61 -13.15 5.93 9.84
CA ASP A 61 -14.23 6.93 9.89
C ASP A 61 -15.56 6.37 9.35
N ASN A 62 -15.50 5.42 8.43
CA ASN A 62 -16.67 4.79 7.80
C ASN A 62 -17.04 3.42 8.42
N GLY A 63 -16.37 2.99 9.49
CA GLY A 63 -16.64 1.72 10.16
C GLY A 63 -16.35 0.48 9.29
N GLU A 64 -15.48 0.60 8.31
CA GLU A 64 -15.08 -0.49 7.42
C GLU A 64 -13.96 -1.33 8.06
N LYS A 65 -14.00 -2.65 7.87
CA LYS A 65 -12.85 -3.53 8.10
C LYS A 65 -11.98 -3.59 6.85
N VAL A 66 -10.67 -3.76 7.04
CA VAL A 66 -9.70 -3.74 5.95
C VAL A 66 -8.98 -5.08 5.86
N HIS A 67 -8.95 -5.66 4.66
CA HIS A 67 -7.99 -6.70 4.30
C HIS A 67 -6.85 -6.06 3.49
N ILE A 68 -5.62 -6.22 3.97
CA ILE A 68 -4.43 -5.80 3.23
C ILE A 68 -3.83 -7.04 2.55
N ILE A 69 -3.62 -6.96 1.24
CA ILE A 69 -2.93 -8.00 0.46
C ILE A 69 -1.65 -7.43 -0.13
N ALA A 70 -0.65 -8.30 -0.23
CA ALA A 70 0.72 -7.96 -0.57
C ALA A 70 1.42 -9.21 -1.12
N HIS A 71 2.41 -9.02 -1.99
CA HIS A 71 3.25 -10.11 -2.48
C HIS A 71 4.40 -10.43 -1.50
N HIS A 72 5.29 -9.47 -1.23
CA HIS A 72 6.36 -9.63 -0.24
C HIS A 72 5.87 -9.34 1.19
N PRO A 73 6.23 -10.16 2.19
CA PRO A 73 5.87 -9.90 3.58
C PRO A 73 6.65 -8.69 4.15
N PRO A 74 6.09 -7.97 5.14
CA PRO A 74 6.74 -6.78 5.73
C PRO A 74 8.11 -7.06 6.37
N ARG A 75 8.32 -8.30 6.85
CA ARG A 75 9.56 -8.72 7.52
C ARG A 75 10.78 -8.74 6.60
N THR A 76 10.59 -8.80 5.29
CA THR A 76 11.68 -8.81 4.31
C THR A 76 11.97 -7.42 3.73
N CYS A 77 11.25 -6.39 4.18
CA CYS A 77 11.46 -5.01 3.77
C CYS A 77 12.74 -4.41 4.36
N PHE A 78 13.32 -3.42 3.68
CA PHE A 78 14.34 -2.55 4.27
C PHE A 78 13.86 -2.02 5.63
N ALA A 79 14.75 -1.93 6.63
CA ALA A 79 14.41 -1.50 7.99
C ALA A 79 13.70 -0.14 8.07
N ALA A 80 13.84 0.71 7.04
CA ALA A 80 13.12 1.97 6.88
C ALA A 80 11.59 1.82 6.74
N PHE A 81 11.08 0.60 6.53
CA PHE A 81 9.66 0.29 6.29
C PHE A 81 9.11 -0.76 7.27
N GLY A 82 9.85 -1.10 8.32
CA GLY A 82 9.37 -1.95 9.41
C GLY A 82 8.51 -1.15 10.39
N TRP A 83 7.34 -1.68 10.74
CA TRP A 83 6.66 -1.26 11.98
C TRP A 83 7.54 -1.76 13.13
N ASN A 84 8.17 -0.84 13.87
CA ASN A 84 8.96 -1.15 15.07
C ASN A 84 8.15 -1.99 16.07
#